data_AF-Q0DGH6-F1
#
_entry.id   AF-Q0DGH6-F1
#
_cell.length_a   1.000
_cell.length_b   1.000
_cell.length_c   1.000
_cell.angle_alpha   90.00
_cell.angle_beta   90.00
_cell.angle_gamma   90.00
#
_symmetry.space_group_name_H-M   'P 1'
#
loop_
_entity.id
_entity.type
_entity.pdbx_description
1 polymer ?
#
loop_
_entity_poly.entity_id
_entity_poly.type
_entity_poly.pdbx_seq_one_letter_code
_entity_poly.pdbx_strand_id
1 'polypeptide(L)'
;YLCFVLTYHLAGGRACACIYVCAGAVAYLRCRHGHRRVASIRGVAGSGGYFRIETSQLTSFTSQECRVYVPRSPSRACAVPGHGRRGLPLKFEEFVKRDNGLQGLYSVGNFVFSPKYPNKCY
;
A
#
# COMPACT_ATOMS: atom_id res chain seq x y z
N TYR A 1 -5.88 0.60 -5.03
CA TYR A 1 -5.25 0.63 -6.34
C TYR A 1 -4.66 -0.75 -6.63
N LEU A 2 -4.74 -1.18 -7.89
CA LEU A 2 -4.35 -2.49 -8.38
C LEU A 2 -2.83 -2.71 -8.36
N CYS A 3 -2.40 -3.93 -8.05
CA CYS A 3 -1.10 -4.43 -8.50
C CYS A 3 -1.17 -4.64 -10.03
N PHE A 4 -0.40 -3.90 -10.83
CA PHE A 4 -0.38 -4.03 -12.31
C PHE A 4 0.73 -4.94 -12.83
N VAL A 5 0.41 -5.68 -13.92
CA VAL A 5 1.25 -6.60 -14.72
C VAL A 5 1.60 -5.90 -16.01
N LEU A 6 2.88 -5.87 -16.37
CA LEU A 6 3.26 -5.65 -17.77
C LEU A 6 4.45 -6.55 -18.08
N THR A 7 4.21 -7.55 -18.92
CA THR A 7 5.26 -8.36 -19.54
C THR A 7 5.87 -7.51 -20.64
N TYR A 8 7.16 -7.19 -20.56
CA TYR A 8 7.89 -6.67 -21.70
C TYR A 8 9.10 -7.54 -21.98
N HIS A 9 9.23 -7.92 -23.25
CA HIS A 9 10.46 -8.49 -23.81
C HIS A 9 11.48 -7.36 -23.92
N LEU A 10 12.41 -7.25 -22.97
CA LEU A 10 13.66 -6.55 -23.24
C LEU A 10 14.58 -7.51 -24.00
N ALA A 11 15.05 -7.06 -25.16
CA ALA A 11 16.07 -7.75 -25.94
C ALA A 11 17.30 -7.99 -25.04
N GLY A 12 17.50 -9.23 -24.58
CA GLY A 12 18.74 -9.64 -23.89
C GLY A 12 18.60 -10.41 -22.57
N GLY A 13 17.41 -10.61 -21.99
CA GLY A 13 17.29 -11.45 -20.78
C GLY A 13 15.87 -11.56 -20.20
N ARG A 14 15.52 -12.75 -19.67
CA ARG A 14 14.24 -12.99 -18.99
C ARG A 14 14.25 -12.32 -17.60
N ALA A 15 13.69 -11.12 -17.49
CA ALA A 15 13.42 -10.50 -16.20
C ALA A 15 12.06 -10.97 -15.69
N CYS A 16 12.03 -11.65 -14.55
CA CYS A 16 10.78 -12.08 -13.91
C CYS A 16 10.20 -10.91 -13.09
N ALA A 17 8.93 -10.59 -13.29
CA ALA A 17 8.21 -9.59 -12.50
C ALA A 17 7.06 -10.26 -11.75
N CYS A 18 6.74 -9.72 -10.58
CA CYS A 18 5.83 -10.34 -9.65
C CYS A 18 4.51 -9.64 -9.63
N ILE A 19 3.52 -10.29 -10.25
CA ILE A 19 2.25 -9.63 -10.41
C ILE A 19 1.09 -10.54 -10.08
N TYR A 20 0.41 -10.15 -9.02
CA TYR A 20 -0.77 -10.79 -8.51
C TYR A 20 -1.55 -9.75 -7.73
N VAL A 21 -2.86 -9.94 -7.71
CA VAL A 21 -3.71 -9.24 -6.77
C VAL A 21 -3.32 -9.70 -5.37
N CYS A 22 -2.83 -8.76 -4.56
CA CYS A 22 -2.41 -9.03 -3.19
C CYS A 22 -3.61 -9.14 -2.24
N ALA A 23 -4.58 -9.99 -2.58
CA ALA A 23 -5.72 -10.27 -1.71
C ALA A 23 -5.21 -10.81 -0.35
N GLY A 24 -5.79 -10.31 0.74
CA GLY A 24 -5.38 -10.68 2.09
C GLY A 24 -4.04 -10.08 2.54
N ALA A 25 -3.36 -9.26 1.72
CA ALA A 25 -2.22 -8.49 2.20
C ALA A 25 -2.62 -7.61 3.39
N VAL A 26 -1.66 -7.33 4.26
CA VAL A 26 -1.89 -6.49 5.45
C VAL A 26 -1.21 -5.15 5.24
N ALA A 27 -1.99 -4.08 5.35
CA ALA A 27 -1.51 -2.70 5.35
C ALA A 27 -1.59 -2.11 6.75
N TYR A 28 -0.70 -1.17 7.05
CA TYR A 28 -0.71 -0.37 8.26
C TYR A 28 -0.71 1.10 7.87
N LEU A 29 -1.76 1.82 8.24
CA LEU A 29 -1.78 3.27 8.18
C LEU A 29 -1.20 3.80 9.50
N ARG A 30 -0.02 4.41 9.44
CA ARG A 30 0.66 4.95 10.61
C ARG A 30 0.82 6.45 10.48
N CYS A 31 0.39 7.18 11.50
CA CYS A 31 0.58 8.61 11.59
C CYS A 31 1.48 8.92 12.78
N ARG A 32 2.39 9.87 12.60
CA ARG A 32 3.30 10.30 13.67
C ARG A 32 3.46 11.81 13.64
N HIS A 33 3.09 12.45 14.75
CA HIS A 33 3.29 13.86 15.00
C HIS A 33 4.28 14.01 16.17
N GLY A 34 5.49 14.50 15.87
CA GLY A 34 6.59 14.54 16.82
C GLY A 34 6.98 13.17 17.37
N HIS A 35 7.50 13.13 18.60
CA HIS A 35 7.94 11.88 19.26
C HIS A 35 6.85 11.15 20.05
N ARG A 36 5.75 11.83 20.41
CA ARG A 36 4.77 11.33 21.39
C ARG A 36 3.44 10.88 20.79
N ARG A 37 3.01 11.46 19.67
CA ARG A 37 1.71 11.12 19.06
C ARG A 37 1.94 10.15 17.92
N VAL A 38 1.62 8.88 18.15
CA VAL A 38 1.69 7.82 17.15
C VAL A 38 0.36 7.09 17.13
N ALA A 39 -0.20 6.92 15.94
CA ALA A 39 -1.36 6.08 15.72
C ALA A 39 -1.04 5.06 14.62
N SER A 40 -1.58 3.84 14.75
CA SER A 40 -1.37 2.77 13.78
C SER A 40 -2.64 1.97 13.62
N ILE A 41 -3.25 2.03 12.44
CA ILE A 41 -4.46 1.30 12.08
C ILE A 41 -4.11 0.19 11.10
N ARG A 42 -4.62 -1.01 11.38
CA ARG A 42 -4.45 -2.18 10.51
C ARG A 42 -5.59 -2.23 9.48
N GLY A 43 -5.24 -2.46 8.22
CA GLY A 43 -6.17 -2.78 7.14
C GLY A 43 -5.78 -4.08 6.45
N VAL A 44 -6.75 -4.78 5.88
CA VAL A 44 -6.54 -5.99 5.08
C VAL A 44 -7.05 -5.73 3.67
N ALA A 45 -6.29 -6.15 2.66
CA ALA A 45 -6.71 -6.05 1.28
C ALA A 45 -7.85 -7.02 1.00
N GLY A 46 -8.92 -6.52 0.38
CA GLY A 46 -10.01 -7.34 -0.13
C GLY A 46 -9.58 -8.18 -1.34
N SER A 47 -10.53 -8.90 -1.93
CA SER A 47 -10.31 -9.79 -3.10
C SER A 47 -9.66 -9.07 -4.30
N GLY A 48 -9.94 -7.78 -4.49
CA GLY A 48 -9.32 -6.96 -5.54
C GLY A 48 -7.93 -6.38 -5.18
N GLY A 49 -7.36 -6.69 -4.01
CA GLY A 49 -6.06 -6.14 -3.58
C GLY A 49 -6.14 -4.70 -3.06
N TYR A 50 -7.35 -4.16 -2.89
CA TYR A 50 -7.59 -2.82 -2.36
C TYR A 50 -7.76 -2.87 -0.85
N PHE A 51 -7.16 -1.91 -0.17
CA PHE A 51 -7.39 -1.65 1.24
C PHE A 51 -8.37 -0.49 1.37
N ARG A 52 -9.41 -0.65 2.18
CA ARG A 52 -10.26 0.45 2.64
C ARG A 52 -10.12 0.52 4.16
N ILE A 53 -9.58 1.63 4.65
CA ILE A 53 -9.42 1.88 6.08
C ILE A 53 -10.29 3.08 6.40
N GLU A 54 -11.36 2.85 7.15
CA GLU A 54 -12.27 3.89 7.63
C GLU A 54 -12.04 4.07 9.13
N THR A 55 -11.64 5.26 9.55
CA THR A 55 -11.26 5.52 10.95
C THR A 55 -11.40 7.00 11.31
N SER A 56 -11.92 7.26 12.51
CA SER A 56 -11.96 8.60 13.12
C SER A 56 -10.75 8.87 14.03
N GLN A 57 -9.89 7.87 14.27
CA GLN A 57 -8.76 7.99 15.21
C GLN A 57 -7.62 8.89 14.71
N LEU A 58 -7.65 9.26 13.43
CA LEU A 58 -6.58 10.00 12.76
C LEU A 58 -6.94 11.45 12.45
N THR A 59 -8.11 11.92 12.89
CA THR A 59 -8.61 13.29 12.63
C THR A 59 -7.72 14.40 13.20
N SER A 60 -6.86 14.08 14.17
CA SER A 60 -5.90 15.01 14.77
C SER A 60 -4.54 15.03 14.08
N PHE A 61 -4.34 14.22 13.03
CA PHE A 61 -3.11 14.18 12.24
C PHE A 61 -3.33 14.79 10.85
N THR A 62 -2.28 15.39 10.30
CA THR A 62 -2.30 15.83 8.90
C THR A 62 -1.94 14.67 7.97
N SER A 63 -2.39 14.72 6.71
CA SER A 63 -2.07 13.67 5.71
C SER A 63 -0.56 13.49 5.50
N GLN A 64 0.24 14.55 5.70
CA GLN A 64 1.70 14.53 5.58
C GLN A 64 2.39 13.75 6.71
N GLU A 65 1.75 13.68 7.89
CA GLU A 65 2.21 12.92 9.05
C GLU A 65 1.89 11.43 8.94
N CYS A 66 1.06 11.07 7.96
CA CYS A 66 0.52 9.74 7.76
C CYS A 66 1.16 9.03 6.58
N ARG A 67 1.56 7.77 6.80
CA ARG A 67 2.07 6.89 5.75
C ARG A 67 1.44 5.51 5.85
N VAL A 68 1.20 4.91 4.70
CA VAL A 68 0.74 3.53 4.59
C VAL A 68 1.94 2.62 4.37
N TYR A 69 1.95 1.48 5.05
CA TYR A 69 2.99 0.49 4.97
C TYR A 69 2.38 -0.87 4.64
N VAL A 70 2.90 -1.53 3.60
CA VAL A 70 2.62 -2.94 3.32
C VAL A 70 3.93 -3.68 3.53
N PRO A 71 4.17 -4.29 4.70
CA PRO A 71 5.49 -4.83 5.03
C PRO A 71 5.80 -6.15 4.33
N ARG A 72 4.77 -6.90 3.92
CA ARG A 72 4.91 -8.23 3.33
C ARG A 72 3.91 -8.43 2.21
N SER A 73 4.39 -9.08 1.15
CA SER A 73 3.53 -9.68 0.14
C SER A 73 2.95 -11.00 0.66
N PRO A 74 1.70 -11.35 0.30
CA PRO A 74 1.16 -12.68 0.55
C PRO A 74 1.90 -13.78 -0.24
N SER A 75 2.58 -13.44 -1.34
CA SER A 75 3.38 -14.40 -2.11
C SER A 75 4.82 -14.44 -1.64
N ARG A 76 5.30 -15.65 -1.32
CA ARG A 76 6.71 -15.89 -0.94
C ARG A 76 7.68 -15.71 -2.10
N ALA A 77 7.21 -15.89 -3.35
CA ALA A 77 8.03 -15.70 -4.53
C ALA A 77 8.45 -14.23 -4.70
N CYS A 78 7.67 -13.29 -4.14
CA CYS A 78 7.95 -11.86 -4.28
C CYS A 78 7.75 -11.14 -2.97
N ALA A 79 8.75 -11.33 -2.14
CA ALA A 79 8.81 -10.79 -0.80
C ALA A 79 9.62 -9.49 -0.72
N VAL A 80 10.17 -8.97 -1.83
CA VAL A 80 11.10 -7.83 -1.81
C VAL A 80 10.33 -6.51 -2.02
N PRO A 81 10.15 -5.65 -1.01
CA PRO A 81 9.38 -4.41 -1.17
C PRO A 81 10.16 -3.37 -1.99
N GLY A 82 9.56 -2.85 -3.07
CA GLY A 82 10.18 -1.86 -3.96
C GLY A 82 10.38 -0.49 -3.29
N HIS A 83 9.48 -0.09 -2.40
CA HIS A 83 9.58 1.18 -1.64
C HIS A 83 10.31 1.04 -0.30
N GLY A 84 10.89 -0.14 -0.02
CA GLY A 84 11.55 -0.45 1.25
C GLY A 84 10.63 -0.23 2.46
N ARG A 85 11.21 0.18 3.60
CA ARG A 85 10.49 0.43 4.86
C ARG A 85 9.94 1.86 4.97
N ARG A 86 9.98 2.67 3.91
CA ARG A 86 9.68 4.11 4.00
C ARG A 86 8.18 4.45 3.96
N GLY A 87 7.33 3.48 3.60
CA GLY A 87 5.89 3.69 3.45
C GLY A 87 5.56 4.68 2.33
N LEU A 88 4.28 4.76 1.96
CA LEU A 88 3.79 5.71 0.97
C LEU A 88 2.95 6.80 1.64
N PRO A 89 3.11 8.07 1.24
CA PRO A 89 2.32 9.16 1.81
C PRO A 89 0.85 9.03 1.37
N LEU A 90 -0.05 9.50 2.23
CA LEU A 90 -1.43 9.72 1.84
C LEU A 90 -1.52 10.91 0.87
N LYS A 91 -2.35 10.78 -0.15
CA LYS A 91 -2.76 11.86 -1.03
C LYS A 91 -4.21 12.18 -0.74
N PHE A 92 -4.50 13.44 -0.48
CA PHE A 92 -5.88 13.89 -0.37
C PHE A 92 -6.51 13.87 -1.77
N GLU A 93 -7.69 13.27 -1.88
CA GLU A 93 -8.46 13.27 -3.12
C GLU A 93 -9.55 14.33 -3.03
N GLU A 94 -10.50 14.15 -2.13
CA GLU A 94 -11.64 15.04 -2.00
C GLU A 94 -12.32 14.88 -0.65
N PHE A 95 -13.26 15.79 -0.38
CA PHE A 95 -14.15 15.72 0.76
C PHE A 95 -15.49 15.10 0.33
N VAL A 96 -15.85 13.97 0.91
CA VAL A 96 -17.06 13.22 0.56
C VAL A 96 -18.11 13.41 1.64
N LYS A 97 -19.33 13.79 1.24
CA LYS A 97 -20.47 13.86 2.16
C LYS A 97 -21.01 12.46 2.42
N ARG A 98 -21.02 12.05 3.68
CA ARG A 98 -21.61 10.80 4.19
C ARG A 98 -22.69 11.17 5.21
N ASP A 99 -23.52 10.20 5.60
CA ASP A 99 -24.63 10.43 6.54
C ASP A 99 -24.16 11.03 7.88
N ASN A 100 -22.92 10.72 8.27
CA ASN A 100 -22.28 11.20 9.50
C ASN A 100 -21.43 12.47 9.29
N GLY A 101 -21.63 13.20 8.19
CA GLY A 101 -20.93 14.45 7.87
C GLY A 101 -19.87 14.32 6.77
N LEU A 102 -18.98 15.31 6.72
CA LEU A 102 -17.92 15.43 5.73
C LEU A 102 -16.72 14.56 6.11
N GLN A 103 -16.33 13.64 5.24
CA GLN A 103 -15.18 12.76 5.42
C GLN A 103 -14.11 13.06 4.36
N GLY A 104 -12.85 13.17 4.78
CA GLY A 104 -11.72 13.27 3.85
C GLY A 104 -11.46 11.91 3.20
N LEU A 105 -11.53 11.84 1.87
CA LEU A 105 -11.09 10.69 1.10
C LEU A 105 -9.61 10.86 0.76
N TYR A 106 -8.85 9.81 1.06
CA TYR A 106 -7.41 9.77 0.78
C TYR A 106 -7.07 8.54 -0.05
N SER A 107 -6.19 8.73 -1.01
CA SER A 107 -5.57 7.64 -1.76
C SER A 107 -4.14 7.41 -1.31
N VAL A 108 -3.58 6.28 -1.74
CA VAL A 108 -2.17 6.00 -1.66
C VAL A 108 -1.73 5.36 -2.97
N GLY A 109 -0.49 5.63 -3.37
CA GLY A 109 0.11 4.98 -4.53
C GLY A 109 0.22 3.46 -4.40
N ASN A 110 0.73 2.83 -5.46
CA ASN A 110 0.83 1.38 -5.53
C ASN A 110 1.99 0.84 -4.69
N PHE A 111 1.74 -0.25 -3.97
CA PHE A 111 2.81 -1.03 -3.36
C PHE A 111 3.28 -2.10 -4.34
N VAL A 112 4.56 -2.07 -4.67
CA VAL A 112 5.19 -3.03 -5.58
C VAL A 112 6.13 -3.94 -4.80
N PHE A 113 6.06 -5.24 -5.10
CA PHE A 113 6.99 -6.24 -4.59
C PHE A 113 7.73 -6.90 -5.74
N SER A 114 9.05 -6.88 -5.68
CA SER A 114 9.92 -7.54 -6.62
C SER A 114 10.10 -9.03 -6.26
N PRO A 115 10.39 -9.88 -7.25
CA PRO A 115 10.73 -11.27 -7.00
C PRO A 115 11.92 -11.38 -6.07
N LYS A 116 11.90 -12.40 -5.21
CA LYS A 116 13.07 -12.77 -4.40
C LYS A 116 14.23 -13.25 -5.26
N TYR A 117 13.93 -13.88 -6.39
CA TYR A 117 14.90 -14.40 -7.35
C TYR A 117 14.59 -13.87 -8.75
N PRO A 118 15.18 -12.75 -9.19
CA PRO A 118 14.83 -12.10 -10.46
C PRO A 118 15.11 -12.96 -11.70
N ASN A 119 15.99 -13.95 -11.56
CA ASN A 119 16.39 -14.86 -12.65
C ASN A 119 15.57 -16.17 -12.67
N LYS A 120 14.61 -16.34 -11.76
CA LYS A 120 13.75 -17.53 -11.68
C LYS A 120 12.28 -17.12 -11.71
N CYS A 121 11.61 -17.44 -12.80
CA CYS A 121 10.17 -17.33 -12.94
C CYS A 121 9.62 -18.69 -12.49
N TYR A 122 8.86 -18.71 -11.39
CA TYR A 122 8.14 -19.89 -10.92
C TYR A 122 6.70 -19.85 -11.43
#